data_AF-A0A4D7CC90-F1
#
_entry.id   AF-A0A4D7CC90-F1
#
_cell.length_a   1.000
_cell.length_b   1.000
_cell.length_c   1.000
_cell.angle_alpha   90.00
_cell.angle_beta   90.00
_cell.angle_gamma   90.00
#
_symmetry.space_group_name_H-M   'P 1'
#
loop_
_entity.id
_entity.type
_entity.pdbx_description
1 polymer ?
#
loop_
_entity_poly.entity_id
_entity_poly.type
_entity_poly.pdbx_seq_one_letter_code
_entity_poly.pdbx_strand_id
1 'polypeptide(L)' 'MIVCFCNDLRETDVRTAVRTTAGRSVESVYASLGCQLQCGQCACYAQELIDTEQSALVPAE' A
#
# COMPACT_ATOMS: atom_id res chain seq x y z
N MET A 1 -3.70 1.26 -11.38
CA MET A 1 -2.43 1.78 -11.96
C MET A 1 -1.22 1.03 -11.40
N ILE A 2 -0.06 1.02 -12.07
CA ILE A 2 1.18 0.48 -11.47
C ILE A 2 1.65 1.46 -10.38
N VAL A 3 1.94 0.94 -9.19
CA VAL A 3 2.45 1.70 -8.04
C VAL A 3 3.96 1.49 -7.89
N CYS A 4 4.44 0.25 -7.97
CA CYS A 4 5.85 -0.08 -7.82
C CYS A 4 6.33 -0.95 -8.96
N PHE A 5 7.25 -0.44 -9.76
CA PHE A 5 7.85 -1.21 -10.84
C PHE A 5 8.81 -2.31 -10.32
N CYS A 6 9.59 -2.02 -9.27
CA CYS A 6 10.56 -2.99 -8.73
C CYS A 6 9.92 -4.28 -8.20
N ASN A 7 8.72 -4.17 -7.64
CA ASN A 7 8.00 -5.29 -7.03
C ASN A 7 6.76 -5.71 -7.84
N ASP A 8 6.58 -5.18 -9.05
CA ASP A 8 5.41 -5.39 -9.92
C ASP A 8 4.05 -5.21 -9.20
N LEU A 9 3.94 -4.16 -8.37
CA LEU A 9 2.72 -3.88 -7.60
C LEU A 9 1.82 -2.89 -8.32
N ARG A 10 0.53 -3.18 -8.33
CA ARG A 10 -0.55 -2.31 -8.80
C ARG A 10 -1.32 -1.76 -7.61
N GLU A 11 -2.10 -0.71 -7.87
CA GLU A 11 -2.99 -0.14 -6.85
C GLU A 11 -3.90 -1.20 -6.25
N THR A 12 -4.45 -2.12 -7.05
CA THR A 12 -5.31 -3.20 -6.57
C THR A 12 -4.62 -4.08 -5.53
N ASP A 13 -3.32 -4.35 -5.69
CA ASP A 13 -2.55 -5.16 -4.76
C ASP A 13 -2.36 -4.42 -3.44
N VAL A 14 -1.98 -3.15 -3.52
CA VAL A 14 -1.82 -2.27 -2.34
C VAL A 14 -3.14 -2.09 -1.60
N ARG A 15 -4.23 -1.77 -2.30
CA ARG A 15 -5.56 -1.61 -1.71
C ARG A 15 -6.04 -2.89 -1.03
N THR A 16 -5.83 -4.04 -1.66
CA THR A 16 -6.20 -5.35 -1.09
C THR A 16 -5.37 -5.65 0.16
N ALA A 17 -4.07 -5.37 0.14
CA ALA A 17 -3.20 -5.52 1.29
C ALA A 17 -3.63 -4.62 2.47
N VAL A 18 -4.01 -3.36 2.21
CA VAL A 18 -4.52 -2.46 3.26
C VAL A 18 -5.82 -2.97 3.87
N ARG A 19 -6.70 -3.60 3.08
CA ARG A 19 -7.98 -4.15 3.57
C ARG A 19 -7.81 -5.44 4.38
N THR A 20 -6.78 -6.21 4.09
CA THR A 20 -6.53 -7.52 4.71
C THR A 20 -5.54 -7.45 5.87
N THR A 21 -4.88 -6.32 6.06
CA THR A 21 -3.84 -6.14 7.08
C THR A 21 -4.08 -4.86 7.88
N ALA A 22 -3.55 -4.80 9.09
CA ALA A 22 -3.57 -3.58 9.91
C ALA A 22 -2.38 -2.63 9.60
N GLY A 23 -1.65 -2.86 8.51
CA GLY A 23 -0.44 -2.11 8.17
C GLY A 23 -0.77 -0.68 7.71
N ARG A 24 -0.16 0.32 8.36
CA ARG A 24 -0.30 1.76 8.02
C ARG A 24 0.86 2.36 7.25
N SER A 25 1.99 1.67 7.22
CA SER A 25 3.21 2.15 6.55
C SER A 25 3.48 1.35 5.28
N VAL A 26 4.10 1.99 4.28
CA VAL A 26 4.52 1.31 3.04
C VAL A 26 5.28 0.02 3.33
N GLU A 27 6.23 0.04 4.25
CA GLU A 27 7.02 -1.14 4.64
C GLU A 27 6.13 -2.29 5.13
N SER A 28 5.16 -1.99 6.00
CA SER A 28 4.26 -2.99 6.56
C SER A 28 3.36 -3.61 5.50
N VAL A 29 2.86 -2.79 4.57
CA VAL A 29 2.00 -3.23 3.47
C VAL A 29 2.82 -4.07 2.47
N TYR A 30 4.04 -3.65 2.12
CA TYR A 30 4.90 -4.39 1.19
C TYR A 30 5.34 -5.73 1.80
N ALA A 31 5.67 -5.74 3.10
CA ALA A 31 6.00 -6.96 3.81
C ALA A 31 4.84 -7.96 3.81
N SER A 32 3.59 -7.48 3.94
CA SER A 32 2.41 -8.35 3.86
C SER A 32 2.18 -8.95 2.47
N LEU A 33 2.67 -8.27 1.43
CA LEU A 33 2.70 -8.76 0.04
C LEU A 33 3.92 -9.65 -0.23
N GLY A 34 4.74 -9.96 0.79
CA GLY A 34 5.91 -10.81 0.66
C GLY A 34 7.11 -10.14 -0.02
N CYS A 35 7.14 -8.81 -0.07
CA CYS A 35 8.21 -8.05 -0.71
C CYS A 35 8.80 -6.99 0.23
N GLN A 36 9.95 -6.44 -0.14
CA GLN A 36 10.60 -5.33 0.56
C GLN A 36 10.71 -4.11 -0.37
N LEU A 37 10.83 -2.92 0.21
CA LEU A 37 11.14 -1.72 -0.55
C LEU A 37 12.52 -1.85 -1.22
N GLN A 38 12.60 -1.47 -2.49
CA GLN A 38 13.82 -1.53 -3.30
C GLN A 38 14.36 -0.11 -3.53
N CYS A 39 13.93 0.58 -4.59
CA CYS A 39 14.42 1.92 -4.94
C CYS A 39 13.73 3.09 -4.20
N GLY A 40 12.61 2.82 -3.51
CA GLY A 40 11.87 3.84 -2.75
C GLY A 40 11.07 4.86 -3.56
N GLN A 41 11.19 4.89 -4.89
CA GLN A 41 10.53 5.90 -5.73
C GLN A 41 9.00 5.91 -5.62
N CYS A 42 8.40 4.75 -5.35
CA CYS A 42 6.97 4.61 -5.16
C CYS A 42 6.47 5.03 -3.77
N ALA A 43 7.36 5.26 -2.80
CA ALA A 43 6.98 5.32 -1.38
C ALA A 43 5.96 6.43 -1.08
N CYS A 44 6.15 7.62 -1.64
CA CYS A 44 5.25 8.75 -1.38
C CYS A 44 3.82 8.48 -1.93
N TYR A 45 3.73 8.03 -3.18
CA TYR A 45 2.44 7.68 -3.79
C TYR A 45 1.79 6.44 -3.15
N ALA A 46 2.59 5.42 -2.81
CA ALA A 46 2.11 4.24 -2.11
C ALA A 46 1.53 4.60 -0.74
N GLN A 47 2.18 5.51 0.01
CA GLN A 47 1.68 5.97 1.30
C GLN A 47 0.37 6.74 1.16
N GLU A 48 0.27 7.67 0.20
CA GLU A 48 -0.98 8.39 -0.07
C GLU A 48 -2.14 7.43 -0.40
N LEU A 49 -1.86 6.41 -1.20
CA LEU A 49 -2.83 5.37 -1.53
C LEU A 49 -3.27 4.58 -0.30
N ILE A 50 -2.32 4.21 0.58
CA ILE A 50 -2.59 3.52 1.84
C ILE A 50 -3.48 4.37 2.74
N ASP A 51 -3.13 5.64 2.94
CA ASP A 51 -3.86 6.57 3.79
C ASP A 51 -5.29 6.78 3.27
N THR A 52 -5.44 6.93 1.95
CA THR A 52 -6.74 7.07 1.28
C THR A 52 -7.62 5.84 1.51
N GLU A 53 -7.08 4.64 1.32
CA GLU A 53 -7.82 3.40 1.57
C GLU A 53 -8.21 3.24 3.02
N GLN A 54 -7.32 3.56 3.96
CA GLN A 54 -7.62 3.48 5.38
C GLN A 54 -8.73 4.45 5.79
N SER A 55 -8.69 5.68 5.28
CA SER A 55 -9.75 6.65 5.53
C SER A 55 -11.10 6.18 4.97
N ALA A 56 -11.11 5.39 3.89
CA ALA A 56 -12.33 4.81 3.33
C ALA A 56 -12.85 3.58 4.11
N LEU A 57 -12.02 2.96 4.96
CA LEU A 57 -12.42 1.82 5.80
C LEU A 57 -13.02 2.24 7.15
N VAL A 58 -12.71 3.44 7.63
CA VAL A 58 -13.35 4.00 8.82
C VAL A 58 -14.77 4.43 8.42
N PRO A 59 -15.83 3.87 9.05
CA PRO A 59 -17.19 4.38 8.84
C PRO A 59 -17.22 5.84 9.28
N ALA A 60 -17.73 6.73 8.42
CA ALA A 60 -18.03 8.10 8.82
C ALA A 60 -19.11 8.05 9.91
N GLU A 61 -18.75 8.45 11.13
CA GLU A 61 -19.66 8.69 12.25
C GLU A 61 -20.56 9.90 12.00
#